data_AF-A0A0F9T3C4-F1
#
_entry.id   AF-A0A0F9T3C4-F1
#
_cell.length_a   1.000
_cell.length_b   1.000
_cell.length_c   1.000
_cell.angle_alpha   90.00
_cell.angle_beta   90.00
_cell.angle_gamma   90.00
#
_symmetry.space_group_name_H-M   'P 1'
#
loop_
_entity.id
_entity.type
_entity.pdbx_description
1 polymer ?
#
loop_
_entity_poly.entity_id
_entity_poly.type
_entity_poly.pdbx_seq_one_letter_code
_entity_poly.pdbx_strand_id
1 'polypeptide(L)'
;MAKVFVYTGLPGSGKSSVIKKRHPNAKVFSVDDYFMVGDKYEFDPTKIGEAHADCFRRYIDCVRKFQWIFDYRPGAEMWDPRAFGYHHDVVVDNTNTTTMEIAPYMLAAAAFYCEAEVITIKCAPQVAFDRNIHGVPLEAHQGLRDNLNARELPAWWTHTEIDMAETSEEYEEETRKTDRRAALIKSREHIGMDLHDITNACLRLKSPVGDLGMRNKIEAIEVLVADITRRLGQ
;
A
#
# COMPACT_ATOMS: atom_id res chain seq x y z
N MET A 1 -13.05 9.16 12.69
CA MET A 1 -11.89 9.64 11.92
C MET A 1 -11.81 8.81 10.66
N ALA A 2 -11.30 9.38 9.56
CA ALA A 2 -11.09 8.59 8.35
C ALA A 2 -9.94 7.59 8.56
N LYS A 3 -10.12 6.37 8.05
CA LYS A 3 -9.13 5.30 8.17
C LYS A 3 -8.65 4.85 6.79
N VAL A 4 -7.34 4.75 6.64
CA VAL A 4 -6.66 4.28 5.43
C VAL A 4 -6.26 2.82 5.62
N PHE A 5 -6.57 2.00 4.62
CA PHE A 5 -6.18 0.60 4.55
C PHE A 5 -5.30 0.37 3.33
N VAL A 6 -4.04 0.01 3.57
CA VAL A 6 -3.10 -0.34 2.51
C VAL A 6 -3.09 -1.86 2.39
N TYR A 7 -3.80 -2.38 1.39
CA TYR A 7 -3.81 -3.81 1.12
C TYR A 7 -2.51 -4.23 0.44
N THR A 8 -2.08 -5.43 0.77
CA THR A 8 -0.88 -6.06 0.23
C THR A 8 -1.11 -7.55 0.04
N GLY A 9 -0.56 -8.10 -1.05
CA GLY A 9 -0.76 -9.49 -1.43
C GLY A 9 -0.63 -9.71 -2.93
N LEU A 10 -0.45 -10.96 -3.31
CA LEU A 10 -0.25 -11.36 -4.71
C LEU A 10 -1.44 -10.95 -5.61
N PRO A 11 -1.22 -10.68 -6.91
CA PRO A 11 -2.31 -10.67 -7.89
C PRO A 11 -3.10 -11.99 -7.79
N GLY A 12 -4.44 -11.93 -7.81
CA GLY A 12 -5.26 -13.14 -7.62
C GLY A 12 -5.39 -13.66 -6.17
N SER A 13 -4.74 -13.04 -5.17
CA SER A 13 -4.87 -13.48 -3.76
C SER A 13 -6.25 -13.25 -3.13
N GLY A 14 -7.12 -12.47 -3.78
CA GLY A 14 -8.48 -12.18 -3.31
C GLY A 14 -8.64 -10.84 -2.57
N LYS A 15 -7.65 -9.94 -2.63
CA LYS A 15 -7.71 -8.58 -2.02
C LYS A 15 -9.01 -7.86 -2.33
N SER A 16 -9.34 -7.67 -3.61
CA SER A 16 -10.51 -6.91 -4.03
C SER A 16 -11.83 -7.53 -3.54
N SER A 17 -11.90 -8.86 -3.38
CA SER A 17 -13.05 -9.54 -2.78
C SER A 17 -13.17 -9.24 -1.28
N VAL A 18 -12.05 -9.25 -0.55
CA VAL A 18 -12.02 -8.89 0.88
C VAL A 18 -12.37 -7.41 1.06
N ILE A 19 -11.84 -6.52 0.21
CA ILE A 19 -12.12 -5.08 0.23
C ILE A 19 -13.61 -4.81 0.05
N LYS A 20 -14.26 -5.40 -0.97
CA LYS A 20 -15.70 -5.24 -1.20
C LYS A 20 -16.54 -5.68 -0.01
N LYS A 21 -16.12 -6.73 0.71
CA LYS A 21 -16.83 -7.26 1.88
C LYS A 21 -16.61 -6.41 3.14
N ARG A 22 -15.36 -6.00 3.42
CA ARG A 22 -14.99 -5.27 4.65
C ARG A 22 -15.25 -3.77 4.54
N HIS A 23 -15.11 -3.21 3.35
CA HIS A 23 -15.19 -1.77 3.08
C HIS A 23 -16.11 -1.48 1.88
N PRO A 24 -17.40 -1.85 1.94
CA PRO A 24 -18.33 -1.75 0.80
C PRO A 24 -18.51 -0.31 0.29
N ASN A 25 -18.26 0.68 1.15
CA ASN A 25 -18.38 2.10 0.85
C ASN A 25 -17.03 2.80 0.84
N ALA A 26 -15.90 2.09 0.74
CA ALA A 26 -14.59 2.74 0.70
C ALA A 26 -14.33 3.42 -0.65
N LYS A 27 -13.54 4.49 -0.61
CA LYS A 27 -12.88 4.99 -1.80
C LYS A 27 -11.64 4.14 -2.06
N VAL A 28 -11.64 3.37 -3.14
CA VAL A 28 -10.52 2.49 -3.53
C VAL A 28 -9.63 3.20 -4.55
N PHE A 29 -8.31 3.08 -4.37
CA PHE A 29 -7.27 3.52 -5.30
C PHE A 29 -6.45 2.31 -5.72
N SER A 30 -6.37 2.07 -7.03
CA SER A 30 -5.52 1.03 -7.60
C SER A 30 -4.69 1.59 -8.75
N VAL A 31 -3.49 1.03 -8.93
CA VAL A 31 -2.63 1.28 -10.10
C VAL A 31 -3.29 0.74 -11.37
N ASP A 32 -4.06 -0.33 -11.27
CA ASP A 32 -4.75 -0.92 -12.42
C ASP A 32 -5.76 0.05 -13.05
N ASP A 33 -6.32 0.99 -12.27
CA ASP A 33 -7.22 2.04 -12.78
C ASP A 33 -6.59 2.85 -13.92
N TYR A 34 -5.26 3.02 -13.92
CA TYR A 34 -4.53 3.77 -14.95
C TYR A 34 -4.54 3.07 -16.31
N PHE A 35 -4.59 1.73 -16.30
CA PHE A 35 -4.56 0.89 -17.51
C PHE A 35 -5.96 0.51 -18.00
N MET A 36 -7.02 0.98 -17.33
CA MET A 36 -8.40 0.78 -17.77
C MET A 36 -8.81 1.85 -18.78
N VAL A 37 -9.09 1.43 -20.02
CA VAL A 37 -9.63 2.29 -21.08
C VAL A 37 -11.07 1.84 -21.36
N GLY A 38 -12.03 2.54 -20.76
CA GLY A 38 -13.41 2.05 -20.69
C GLY A 38 -13.48 0.74 -19.89
N ASP A 39 -14.02 -0.32 -20.50
CA ASP A 39 -14.10 -1.65 -19.87
C ASP A 39 -12.93 -2.58 -20.23
N LYS A 40 -11.88 -2.07 -20.90
CA LYS A 40 -10.75 -2.86 -21.39
C LYS A 40 -9.47 -2.55 -20.62
N TYR A 41 -8.77 -3.59 -20.19
CA TYR A 41 -7.46 -3.50 -19.56
C TYR A 41 -6.35 -3.48 -20.64
N GLU A 42 -5.55 -2.42 -20.66
CA GLU A 42 -4.45 -2.21 -21.62
C GLU A 42 -3.14 -1.94 -20.88
N PHE A 43 -2.48 -3.01 -20.42
CA PHE A 43 -1.21 -2.88 -19.68
C PHE A 43 -0.06 -2.46 -20.58
N ASP A 44 0.65 -1.41 -20.16
CA ASP A 44 1.89 -0.94 -20.76
C ASP A 44 2.98 -0.88 -19.68
N PRO A 45 3.98 -1.80 -19.71
CA PRO A 45 5.02 -1.85 -18.68
C PRO A 45 5.87 -0.57 -18.64
N THR A 46 5.96 0.19 -19.74
CA THR A 46 6.73 1.44 -19.78
C THR A 46 6.10 2.55 -18.96
N LYS A 47 4.81 2.43 -18.64
CA LYS A 47 4.03 3.42 -17.89
C LYS A 47 3.82 3.06 -16.43
N ILE A 48 4.44 1.98 -15.93
CA ILE A 48 4.22 1.52 -14.56
C ILE A 48 4.57 2.61 -13.52
N GLY A 49 5.66 3.34 -13.73
CA GLY A 49 6.05 4.45 -12.86
C GLY A 49 5.05 5.60 -12.87
N GLU A 50 4.50 5.94 -14.04
CA GLU A 50 3.45 6.95 -14.18
C GLU A 50 2.15 6.51 -13.49
N ALA A 51 1.78 5.25 -13.66
CA ALA A 51 0.58 4.66 -13.05
C ALA A 51 0.65 4.67 -11.51
N HIS A 52 1.82 4.34 -10.94
CA HIS A 52 2.06 4.47 -9.50
C HIS A 52 1.96 5.94 -9.04
N ALA A 53 2.54 6.88 -9.79
CA ALA A 53 2.47 8.30 -9.46
C ALA A 53 1.04 8.86 -9.54
N ASP A 54 0.25 8.46 -10.55
CA ASP A 54 -1.17 8.83 -10.68
C ASP A 54 -2.00 8.27 -9.51
N CYS A 55 -1.88 6.97 -9.22
CA CYS A 55 -2.56 6.33 -8.10
C CYS A 55 -2.27 7.07 -6.78
N PHE A 56 -0.99 7.41 -6.55
CA PHE A 56 -0.59 8.14 -5.35
C PHE A 56 -1.14 9.57 -5.31
N ARG A 57 -1.14 10.30 -6.42
CA ARG A 57 -1.73 11.65 -6.49
C ARG A 57 -3.22 11.63 -6.18
N ARG A 58 -3.97 10.71 -6.79
CA ARG A 58 -5.41 10.52 -6.52
C ARG A 58 -5.67 10.20 -5.04
N TYR A 59 -4.82 9.35 -4.45
CA TYR A 59 -4.89 9.01 -3.04
C TYR A 59 -4.61 10.22 -2.13
N ILE A 60 -3.53 10.97 -2.35
CA ILE A 60 -3.22 12.21 -1.60
C ILE A 60 -4.38 13.21 -1.68
N ASP A 61 -4.91 13.39 -2.88
CA ASP A 61 -6.02 14.32 -3.12
C ASP A 61 -7.27 13.97 -2.33
N CYS A 62 -7.46 12.68 -2.02
CA CYS A 62 -8.52 12.21 -1.15
C CYS A 62 -8.18 12.47 0.32
N VAL A 63 -7.02 12.00 0.80
CA VAL A 63 -6.70 12.06 2.24
C VAL A 63 -6.51 13.49 2.74
N ARG A 64 -6.01 14.42 1.91
CA ARG A 64 -5.87 15.84 2.29
C ARG A 64 -7.19 16.54 2.56
N LYS A 65 -8.30 16.05 1.98
CA LYS A 65 -9.64 16.65 2.20
C LYS A 65 -10.14 16.41 3.62
N PHE A 66 -9.67 15.35 4.30
CA PHE A 66 -10.05 15.10 5.69
C PHE A 66 -9.44 16.14 6.64
N GLN A 67 -8.26 16.68 6.35
CA GLN A 67 -7.68 17.78 7.13
C GLN A 67 -8.57 19.02 7.14
N TRP A 68 -9.20 19.34 6.00
CA TRP A 68 -10.08 20.50 5.87
C TRP A 68 -11.33 20.44 6.76
N ILE A 69 -11.78 19.21 7.11
CA ILE A 69 -12.90 18.99 8.03
C ILE A 69 -12.52 19.36 9.47
N PHE A 70 -11.26 19.20 9.87
CA PHE A 70 -10.80 19.50 11.22
C PHE A 70 -10.42 20.97 11.44
N ASP A 71 -9.96 21.67 10.39
CA ASP A 71 -9.52 23.07 10.49
C ASP A 71 -10.69 24.09 10.51
N TYR A 72 -11.94 23.70 10.20
CA TYR A 72 -13.07 24.62 10.04
C TYR A 72 -14.27 24.36 10.99
N ARG A 73 -14.18 24.83 12.25
CA ARG A 73 -15.15 25.66 13.02
C ARG A 73 -15.27 25.32 14.52
N PRO A 74 -15.05 26.29 15.42
CA PRO A 74 -15.62 26.26 16.77
C PRO A 74 -17.15 26.40 16.69
N GLY A 75 -17.89 25.49 17.33
CA GLY A 75 -19.35 25.61 17.53
C GLY A 75 -20.25 24.85 16.54
N ALA A 76 -19.71 23.99 15.67
CA ALA A 76 -20.53 23.05 14.92
C ALA A 76 -20.82 21.81 15.79
N GLU A 77 -22.08 21.58 16.14
CA GLU A 77 -22.51 20.30 16.71
C GLU A 77 -22.08 19.16 15.77
N MET A 78 -21.48 18.13 16.36
CA MET A 78 -20.97 16.89 15.78
C MET A 78 -21.35 16.67 14.30
N TRP A 79 -20.49 17.11 13.40
CA TRP A 79 -20.66 17.00 11.95
C TRP A 79 -20.57 15.54 11.49
N ASP A 80 -21.49 15.07 10.65
CA ASP A 80 -21.38 13.77 9.97
C ASP A 80 -20.78 13.96 8.56
N PRO A 81 -19.50 13.59 8.32
CA PRO A 81 -18.85 13.72 7.03
C PRO A 81 -19.57 12.97 5.89
N ARG A 82 -20.39 11.95 6.21
CA ARG A 82 -21.15 11.17 5.21
C ARG A 82 -22.19 12.02 4.49
N ALA A 83 -22.73 13.06 5.12
CA ALA A 83 -23.72 13.96 4.52
C ALA A 83 -23.16 14.74 3.31
N PHE A 84 -21.83 14.81 3.16
CA PHE A 84 -21.14 15.48 2.07
C PHE A 84 -20.45 14.51 1.10
N GLY A 85 -20.74 13.21 1.20
CA GLY A 85 -20.14 12.19 0.32
C GLY A 85 -18.70 11.82 0.68
N TYR A 86 -18.23 12.13 1.88
CA TYR A 86 -16.91 11.68 2.34
C TYR A 86 -16.98 10.23 2.82
N HIS A 87 -16.09 9.40 2.26
CA HIS A 87 -15.91 8.01 2.67
C HIS A 87 -15.07 7.97 3.95
N HIS A 88 -15.54 7.25 4.97
CA HIS A 88 -14.76 7.03 6.20
C HIS A 88 -13.55 6.14 5.94
N ASP A 89 -13.67 5.21 5.00
CA ASP A 89 -12.60 4.27 4.65
C ASP A 89 -12.00 4.64 3.29
N VAL A 90 -10.67 4.73 3.27
CA VAL A 90 -9.87 4.87 2.05
C VAL A 90 -9.02 3.61 1.90
N VAL A 91 -9.03 3.01 0.71
CA VAL A 91 -8.34 1.74 0.45
C VAL A 91 -7.34 1.92 -0.68
N VAL A 92 -6.14 1.38 -0.51
CA VAL A 92 -5.14 1.24 -1.57
C VAL A 92 -5.03 -0.25 -1.92
N ASP A 93 -5.49 -0.63 -3.11
CA ASP A 93 -5.52 -2.02 -3.60
C ASP A 93 -4.43 -2.25 -4.66
N ASN A 94 -3.20 -2.41 -4.18
CA ASN A 94 -2.05 -2.76 -4.99
C ASN A 94 -1.38 -4.02 -4.41
N THR A 95 -0.38 -4.57 -5.13
CA THR A 95 0.40 -5.71 -4.63
C THR A 95 1.19 -5.33 -3.38
N ASN A 96 1.84 -4.16 -3.39
CA ASN A 96 2.54 -3.56 -2.24
C ASN A 96 3.39 -4.59 -1.48
N THR A 97 4.26 -5.32 -2.18
CA THR A 97 4.98 -6.46 -1.59
C THR A 97 6.23 -6.04 -0.84
N THR A 98 6.64 -4.78 -0.97
CA THR A 98 7.79 -4.20 -0.28
C THR A 98 7.38 -3.05 0.64
N THR A 99 8.21 -2.78 1.65
CA THR A 99 8.00 -1.64 2.56
C THR A 99 8.09 -0.30 1.82
N MET A 100 8.91 -0.21 0.77
CA MET A 100 9.08 1.00 -0.05
C MET A 100 7.82 1.37 -0.82
N GLU A 101 7.07 0.37 -1.31
CA GLU A 101 5.78 0.61 -1.97
C GLU A 101 4.69 1.06 -0.98
N ILE A 102 4.73 0.57 0.25
CA ILE A 102 3.75 0.88 1.30
C ILE A 102 3.99 2.24 1.94
N ALA A 103 5.26 2.62 2.14
CA ALA A 103 5.65 3.79 2.92
C ALA A 103 4.98 5.10 2.48
N PRO A 104 4.89 5.44 1.18
CA PRO A 104 4.24 6.68 0.75
C PRO A 104 2.81 6.81 1.26
N TYR A 105 2.03 5.72 1.21
CA TYR A 105 0.64 5.71 1.64
C TYR A 105 0.52 5.92 3.14
N MET A 106 1.31 5.18 3.93
CA MET A 106 1.32 5.27 5.39
C MET A 106 1.78 6.65 5.88
N LEU A 107 2.80 7.22 5.25
CA LEU A 107 3.33 8.54 5.58
C LEU A 107 2.33 9.66 5.27
N ALA A 108 1.70 9.62 4.10
CA ALA A 108 0.70 10.62 3.73
C ALA A 108 -0.54 10.53 4.63
N ALA A 109 -1.00 9.32 4.99
CA ALA A 109 -2.10 9.16 5.95
C ALA A 109 -1.77 9.83 7.28
N ALA A 110 -0.58 9.58 7.82
CA ALA A 110 -0.12 10.19 9.06
C ALA A 110 0.01 11.72 8.95
N ALA A 111 0.51 12.24 7.82
CA ALA A 111 0.66 13.68 7.58
C ALA A 111 -0.69 14.43 7.57
N PHE A 112 -1.77 13.75 7.19
CA PHE A 112 -3.14 14.27 7.16
C PHE A 112 -4.02 13.71 8.29
N TYR A 113 -3.40 13.26 9.39
CA TYR A 113 -4.09 12.84 10.62
C TYR A 113 -5.11 11.71 10.43
N CYS A 114 -4.92 10.88 9.40
CA CYS A 114 -5.70 9.66 9.21
C CYS A 114 -5.06 8.49 9.97
N GLU A 115 -5.88 7.62 10.55
CA GLU A 115 -5.39 6.32 11.01
C GLU A 115 -5.07 5.45 9.80
N ALA A 116 -3.99 4.67 9.85
CA ALA A 116 -3.56 3.82 8.74
C ALA A 116 -3.20 2.42 9.20
N GLU A 117 -3.60 1.43 8.41
CA GLU A 117 -3.36 0.02 8.67
C GLU A 117 -2.93 -0.70 7.39
N VAL A 118 -1.89 -1.53 7.50
CA VAL A 118 -1.48 -2.46 6.44
C VAL A 118 -2.26 -3.77 6.60
N ILE A 119 -2.86 -4.27 5.53
CA ILE A 119 -3.58 -5.55 5.52
C ILE A 119 -2.93 -6.51 4.53
N THR A 120 -2.27 -7.55 5.03
CA THR A 120 -1.69 -8.61 4.19
C THR A 120 -2.67 -9.73 3.94
N ILE A 121 -2.96 -10.01 2.68
CA ILE A 121 -3.66 -11.22 2.26
C ILE A 121 -2.62 -12.29 1.91
N LYS A 122 -2.51 -13.30 2.78
CA LYS A 122 -1.66 -14.47 2.55
C LYS A 122 -2.37 -15.45 1.62
N CYS A 123 -1.68 -15.83 0.55
CA CYS A 123 -2.14 -16.79 -0.45
C CYS A 123 -0.93 -17.45 -1.14
N ALA A 124 -0.98 -18.75 -1.40
CA ALA A 124 0.05 -19.50 -2.09
C ALA A 124 0.25 -18.97 -3.52
N PRO A 125 1.49 -18.89 -4.02
CA PRO A 125 1.77 -18.41 -5.38
C PRO A 125 0.98 -19.15 -6.46
N GLN A 126 0.85 -20.47 -6.35
CA GLN A 126 0.10 -21.28 -7.32
C GLN A 126 -1.39 -20.94 -7.32
N VAL A 127 -2.02 -20.87 -6.14
CA VAL A 127 -3.44 -20.54 -6.00
C VAL A 127 -3.73 -19.12 -6.52
N ALA A 128 -2.83 -18.17 -6.25
CA ALA A 128 -2.93 -16.81 -6.73
C ALA A 128 -2.78 -16.73 -8.27
N PHE A 129 -1.82 -17.48 -8.81
CA PHE A 129 -1.57 -17.60 -10.25
C PHE A 129 -2.75 -18.23 -11.00
N ASP A 130 -3.35 -19.28 -10.47
CA ASP A 130 -4.52 -19.93 -11.09
C ASP A 130 -5.74 -18.99 -11.18
N ARG A 131 -5.80 -17.99 -10.29
CA ARG A 131 -6.84 -16.95 -10.26
C ARG A 131 -6.44 -15.67 -11.01
N ASN A 132 -5.21 -15.60 -11.51
CA ASN A 132 -4.67 -14.39 -12.08
C ASN A 132 -5.30 -14.11 -13.46
N ILE A 133 -5.91 -12.94 -13.58
CA ILE A 133 -6.55 -12.47 -14.82
C ILE A 133 -5.66 -11.49 -15.61
N HIS A 134 -4.52 -11.08 -15.05
CA HIS A 134 -3.63 -10.06 -15.62
C HIS A 134 -2.43 -10.65 -16.37
N GLY A 135 -2.36 -11.98 -16.52
CA GLY A 135 -1.29 -12.65 -17.28
C GLY A 135 0.10 -12.63 -16.64
N VAL A 136 0.24 -12.08 -15.43
CA VAL A 136 1.45 -12.18 -14.59
C VAL A 136 1.92 -13.65 -14.46
N PRO A 137 3.18 -13.97 -14.82
CA PRO A 137 3.68 -15.35 -14.78
C PRO A 137 3.87 -15.88 -13.35
N LEU A 138 3.90 -17.20 -13.18
CA LEU A 138 4.07 -17.85 -11.87
C LEU A 138 5.40 -17.46 -11.19
N GLU A 139 6.49 -17.33 -11.95
CA GLU A 139 7.79 -16.88 -11.44
C GLU A 139 7.68 -15.49 -10.79
N ALA A 140 6.90 -14.58 -11.37
CA ALA A 140 6.65 -13.28 -10.77
C ALA A 140 5.83 -13.39 -9.47
N HIS A 141 4.87 -14.32 -9.38
CA HIS A 141 4.14 -14.58 -8.12
C HIS A 141 5.06 -15.11 -7.01
N GLN A 142 6.04 -15.95 -7.38
CA GLN A 142 7.06 -16.43 -6.44
C GLN A 142 7.94 -15.27 -5.95
N GLY A 143 8.45 -14.42 -6.84
CA GLY A 143 9.23 -13.24 -6.45
C GLY A 143 8.44 -12.27 -5.56
N LEU A 144 7.16 -12.05 -5.87
CA LEU A 144 6.26 -11.24 -5.04
C LEU A 144 6.01 -11.87 -3.65
N ARG A 145 5.96 -13.20 -3.56
CA ARG A 145 5.87 -13.92 -2.27
C ARG A 145 7.16 -13.80 -1.48
N ASP A 146 8.31 -13.89 -2.13
CA ASP A 146 9.61 -13.72 -1.48
C ASP A 146 9.76 -12.31 -0.90
N ASN A 147 9.34 -11.28 -1.65
CA ASN A 147 9.28 -9.90 -1.15
C ASN A 147 8.39 -9.78 0.10
N LEU A 148 7.19 -10.37 0.08
CA LEU A 148 6.27 -10.35 1.23
C LEU A 148 6.88 -11.00 2.48
N ASN A 149 7.62 -12.09 2.30
CA ASN A 149 8.26 -12.82 3.40
C ASN A 149 9.51 -12.09 3.93
N ALA A 150 10.25 -11.43 3.05
CA ALA A 150 11.52 -10.77 3.40
C ALA A 150 11.35 -9.34 3.91
N ARG A 151 10.23 -8.67 3.61
CA ARG A 151 10.04 -7.27 4.00
C ARG A 151 9.92 -7.12 5.51
N GLU A 152 10.43 -6.01 6.02
CA GLU A 152 10.23 -5.59 7.40
C GLU A 152 9.33 -4.35 7.43
N LEU A 153 8.23 -4.42 8.17
CA LEU A 153 7.37 -3.27 8.41
C LEU A 153 7.80 -2.57 9.71
N PRO A 154 7.82 -1.22 9.75
CA PRO A 154 8.06 -0.49 10.99
C PRO A 154 7.11 -0.93 12.11
N ALA A 155 7.66 -1.18 13.30
CA ALA A 155 6.92 -1.74 14.43
C ALA A 155 5.74 -0.88 14.92
N TRP A 156 5.70 0.40 14.57
CA TRP A 156 4.62 1.33 14.91
C TRP A 156 3.52 1.42 13.85
N TRP A 157 3.63 0.70 12.73
CA TRP A 157 2.52 0.57 11.78
C TRP A 157 1.57 -0.53 12.25
N THR A 158 0.28 -0.21 12.29
CA THR A 158 -0.75 -1.24 12.51
C THR A 158 -0.75 -2.18 11.31
N HIS A 159 -0.64 -3.48 11.59
CA HIS A 159 -0.54 -4.51 10.56
C HIS A 159 -1.40 -5.71 10.94
N THR A 160 -2.25 -6.12 10.00
CA THR A 160 -3.11 -7.31 10.13
C THR A 160 -2.82 -8.26 8.98
N GLU A 161 -2.75 -9.55 9.29
CA GLU A 161 -2.63 -10.62 8.31
C GLU A 161 -3.93 -11.43 8.22
N ILE A 162 -4.30 -11.82 7.00
CA ILE A 162 -5.48 -12.61 6.71
C ILE A 162 -5.04 -13.81 5.89
N ASP A 163 -5.17 -15.00 6.47
CA ASP A 163 -4.95 -16.26 5.79
C ASP A 163 -6.21 -16.64 5.01
N MET A 164 -6.10 -16.68 3.69
CA MET A 164 -7.16 -17.23 2.84
C MET A 164 -7.01 -18.75 2.88
N ALA A 165 -7.64 -19.41 3.87
CA ALA A 165 -7.57 -20.85 4.14
C ALA A 165 -7.22 -21.70 2.89
N GLU A 166 -5.99 -22.20 2.88
CA GLU A 166 -5.44 -23.11 1.88
C GLU A 166 -5.67 -24.54 2.36
N THR A 167 -6.19 -25.42 1.48
CA THR A 167 -6.34 -26.85 1.78
C THR A 167 -4.97 -27.46 2.07
N SER A 168 -4.88 -28.19 3.17
CA SER A 168 -3.71 -28.24 4.07
C SER A 168 -2.68 -29.37 3.83
N GLU A 169 -2.45 -29.84 2.61
CA GLU A 169 -1.51 -30.97 2.39
C GLU A 169 -0.30 -30.62 1.51
N GLU A 170 -0.43 -29.70 0.55
CA GLU A 170 0.70 -29.31 -0.32
C GLU A 170 1.67 -28.29 0.34
N TYR A 171 1.18 -27.51 1.32
CA TYR A 171 1.94 -26.42 1.95
C TYR A 171 3.12 -26.90 2.82
N GLU A 172 3.00 -28.07 3.46
CA GLU A 172 4.05 -28.61 4.35
C GLU A 172 5.29 -29.12 3.59
N GLU A 173 5.12 -29.48 2.31
CA GLU A 173 6.19 -30.04 1.49
C GLU A 173 6.99 -28.97 0.74
N GLU A 174 6.33 -27.87 0.36
CA GLU A 174 6.99 -26.73 -0.30
C GLU A 174 7.70 -25.80 0.69
N THR A 175 7.12 -25.55 1.86
CA THR A 175 7.77 -24.77 2.95
C THR A 175 9.10 -25.40 3.37
N ARG A 176 9.15 -26.75 3.45
CA ARG A 176 10.39 -27.52 3.72
C ARG A 176 11.48 -27.37 2.66
N LYS A 177 11.11 -27.12 1.40
CA LYS A 177 12.05 -26.91 0.29
C LYS A 177 12.57 -25.47 0.26
N THR A 178 11.71 -24.50 0.56
CA THR A 178 12.06 -23.07 0.56
C THR A 178 12.96 -22.68 1.74
N ASP A 179 12.73 -23.25 2.93
CA ASP A 179 13.58 -23.02 4.11
C ASP A 179 15.04 -23.47 3.90
N ARG A 180 15.25 -24.55 3.13
CA ARG A 180 16.59 -25.01 2.73
C ARG A 180 17.30 -24.04 1.77
N ARG A 181 16.55 -23.24 1.01
CA ARG A 181 17.07 -22.28 0.03
C ARG A 181 17.36 -20.92 0.69
N ALA A 182 16.51 -20.48 1.62
CA ALA A 182 16.70 -19.27 2.43
C ALA A 182 17.95 -19.36 3.34
N ALA A 183 18.27 -20.56 3.85
CA ALA A 183 19.49 -20.81 4.62
C ALA A 183 20.79 -20.57 3.82
N LEU A 184 20.73 -20.54 2.49
CA LEU A 184 21.89 -20.35 1.61
C LEU A 184 22.13 -18.88 1.20
N ILE A 185 21.17 -17.97 1.44
CA ILE A 185 21.21 -16.56 1.02
C ILE A 185 21.63 -15.63 2.19
N LYS A 186 22.27 -16.17 3.23
CA LYS A 186 22.72 -15.39 4.39
C LYS A 186 24.09 -14.70 4.21
N SER A 187 24.56 -14.49 2.98
CA SER A 187 25.91 -13.95 2.71
C SER A 187 26.00 -12.83 1.67
N ARG A 188 24.92 -12.11 1.37
CA ARG A 188 25.00 -10.92 0.50
C ARG A 188 24.70 -9.64 1.29
N GLU A 189 25.76 -8.89 1.54
CA GLU A 189 25.72 -7.47 1.91
C GLU A 189 25.11 -6.62 0.77
N HIS A 190 24.56 -5.45 1.16
CA HIS A 190 24.09 -4.31 0.35
C HIS A 190 22.72 -4.46 -0.35
N ILE A 191 21.82 -3.46 -0.36
CA ILE A 191 21.99 -2.00 -0.50
C ILE A 191 20.95 -1.27 0.37
N GLY A 192 21.40 -0.38 1.25
CA GLY A 192 20.55 0.41 2.15
C GLY A 192 20.07 1.73 1.54
N MET A 193 18.77 1.98 1.61
CA MET A 193 18.29 3.17 2.31
C MET A 193 17.89 2.70 3.70
N ASP A 194 18.58 3.23 4.71
CA ASP A 194 18.44 2.81 6.09
C ASP A 194 17.01 3.13 6.56
N LEU A 195 16.37 2.21 7.26
CA LEU A 195 15.09 2.39 7.96
C LEU A 195 15.07 3.74 8.72
N HIS A 196 16.25 4.21 9.11
CA HIS A 196 16.54 5.55 9.62
C HIS A 196 16.00 6.72 8.77
N ASP A 197 16.12 6.71 7.44
CA ASP A 197 15.67 7.81 6.58
C ASP A 197 14.14 7.89 6.50
N ILE A 198 13.48 6.73 6.41
CA ILE A 198 12.01 6.61 6.49
C ILE A 198 11.53 7.05 7.88
N THR A 199 12.25 6.65 8.93
CA THR A 199 11.97 7.04 10.32
C THR A 199 12.13 8.55 10.52
N ASN A 200 13.18 9.16 9.97
CA ASN A 200 13.43 10.59 10.05
C ASN A 200 12.37 11.40 9.28
N ALA A 201 11.91 10.90 8.13
CA ALA A 201 10.78 11.48 7.41
C ALA A 201 9.48 11.37 8.25
N CYS A 202 9.20 10.21 8.87
CA CYS A 202 8.07 10.02 9.78
C CYS A 202 8.10 11.03 10.94
N LEU A 203 9.26 11.21 11.57
CA LEU A 203 9.43 12.09 12.74
C LEU A 203 9.24 13.56 12.37
N ARG A 204 9.73 13.99 11.19
CA ARG A 204 9.49 15.35 10.68
C ARG A 204 8.01 15.62 10.39
N LEU A 205 7.26 14.61 9.94
CA LEU A 205 5.83 14.71 9.66
C LEU A 205 4.95 14.66 10.93
N LYS A 206 5.45 14.05 12.02
CA LYS A 206 4.77 13.95 13.33
C LYS A 206 4.96 15.19 14.23
N SER A 207 5.76 16.19 13.84
CA SER A 207 5.95 17.40 14.65
C SER A 207 4.62 18.16 14.83
N PRO A 208 4.20 18.46 16.07
CA PRO A 208 3.05 19.31 16.29
C PRO A 208 3.34 20.73 15.78
N VAL A 209 2.46 21.22 14.91
CA VAL A 209 2.27 22.61 14.48
C VAL A 209 3.40 23.58 14.85
N GLY A 210 4.28 23.80 13.89
CA GLY A 210 5.25 24.90 13.90
C GLY A 210 6.16 24.81 12.68
N ASP A 211 5.84 25.56 11.63
CA ASP A 211 6.78 26.01 10.58
C ASP A 211 6.95 25.24 9.24
N LEU A 212 6.15 24.22 8.93
CA LEU A 212 5.95 23.82 7.52
C LEU A 212 4.50 24.10 7.09
N GLY A 213 4.31 25.13 6.27
CA GLY A 213 3.03 25.40 5.61
C GLY A 213 2.58 24.22 4.75
N MET A 214 1.28 24.13 4.47
CA MET A 214 0.65 23.00 3.75
C MET A 214 1.33 22.68 2.41
N ARG A 215 1.82 23.71 1.69
CA ARG A 215 2.60 23.55 0.45
C ARG A 215 3.91 22.78 0.69
N ASN A 216 4.64 23.11 1.75
CA ASN A 216 5.93 22.48 2.06
C ASN A 216 5.77 21.00 2.46
N LYS A 217 4.65 20.63 3.09
CA LYS A 217 4.34 19.21 3.40
C LYS A 217 4.06 18.40 2.13
N ILE A 218 3.26 18.96 1.21
CA ILE A 218 2.94 18.32 -0.07
C ILE A 218 4.21 18.20 -0.92
N GLU A 219 5.00 19.27 -1.06
CA GLU A 219 6.27 19.24 -1.81
C GLU A 219 7.25 18.20 -1.23
N ALA A 220 7.37 18.09 0.10
CA ALA A 220 8.24 17.10 0.72
C ALA A 220 7.78 15.65 0.43
N ILE A 221 6.47 15.40 0.42
CA ILE A 221 5.91 14.09 0.08
C ILE A 221 6.07 13.80 -1.41
N GLU A 222 5.81 14.78 -2.29
CA GLU A 222 5.97 14.63 -3.74
C GLU A 222 7.43 14.37 -4.14
N VAL A 223 8.39 15.03 -3.48
CA VAL A 223 9.83 14.77 -3.67
C VAL A 223 10.19 13.37 -3.20
N LEU A 224 9.68 12.94 -2.04
CA LEU A 224 9.91 11.59 -1.52
C LEU A 224 9.34 10.53 -2.47
N VAL A 225 8.12 10.74 -2.98
CA VAL A 225 7.49 9.83 -3.94
C VAL A 225 8.22 9.83 -5.27
N ALA A 226 8.63 11.00 -5.80
CA ALA A 226 9.41 11.06 -7.03
C ALA A 226 10.74 10.31 -6.89
N ASP A 227 11.39 10.37 -5.73
CA ASP A 227 12.63 9.61 -5.48
C ASP A 227 12.36 8.11 -5.35
N ILE A 228 11.30 7.70 -4.64
CA ILE A 228 10.88 6.30 -4.52
C ILE A 228 10.49 5.73 -5.88
N THR A 229 9.63 6.41 -6.65
CA THR A 229 9.20 6.00 -7.99
C THR A 229 10.36 5.91 -8.96
N ARG A 230 11.34 6.84 -8.92
CA ARG A 230 12.54 6.78 -9.76
C ARG A 230 13.40 5.54 -9.46
N ARG A 231 13.50 5.16 -8.18
CA ARG A 231 14.29 4.00 -7.75
C ARG A 231 13.57 2.66 -7.98
N LEU A 232 12.25 2.64 -7.98
CA LEU A 232 11.43 1.45 -8.30
C LEU A 232 11.36 1.15 -9.82
N GLY A 233 11.64 2.15 -10.67
CA GLY A 233 11.65 1.99 -12.13
C GLY A 233 13.00 1.60 -12.74
N GLN A 234 14.01 1.29 -11.92
CA GLN A 234 15.34 0.78 -12.32
C GLN A 234 15.45 -0.71 -11.99
#